data_AF-A0A9E0Z762-F1
#
_entry.id   AF-A0A9E0Z762-F1
#
_cell.length_a   1.000
_cell.length_b   1.000
_cell.length_c   1.000
_cell.angle_alpha   90.00
_cell.angle_beta   90.00
_cell.angle_gamma   90.00
#
_symmetry.space_group_name_H-M   'P 1'
#
loop_
_entity.id
_entity.type
_entity.pdbx_description
1 polymer ?
#
loop_
_entity_poly.entity_id
_entity_poly.type
_entity_poly.pdbx_seq_one_letter_code
_entity_poly.pdbx_strand_id
1 'polypeptide(L)'
;MSFAHLHVHTEYSLLDGSNKIKEYVARVKELGMNSAAITDHGVMFGVIDFYRAAKAAGINPILGCEVYVAPGSRFDHEINGGEDRYYHLVLLAENNQGYQNLMKIVSKGFVEGYYYKPRIDMELLEEYHEGIIALSACLAGEVQKNLLRGMFEEAKKAALRYESIFGKGNFFLELQDHGLAEQADVNQRLIRLAAETGIELVATNDVHYTYAEDEKPHDILLCIQTGKKLTDENRMRYEGGQYYVKSEQEMIELFPYARQALENTQKIADRCHVEIEFGVTKLPKYDVPGGLTSWEYLNKLCFEGLERRYPNPEEELKERLSYELNTIKNMGYVDYFLIVWDFIKYARDHDISVGPGRGSAAGSIVSYCLGITNIDPIRYQLLFERFLNPERVSMPDIDIDFCFERRQEVIDYVVRKYGKDRVVQIVTFGTMAARGVIRDVGRVMDLPYAFVDTIAKMIPTELNITIDKALKMNPEFRKMYETDEQVKYLIDMSKRLEGLPRHTSMHAAGVVISQKSVDEYVPLSRAS
;
A
#
# COMPACT_ATOMS: atom_id res chain seq x y z
N MET A 1 7.93 20.52 24.70
CA MET A 1 8.79 20.49 23.49
C MET A 1 7.88 19.90 22.41
N SER A 2 8.33 19.59 21.20
CA SER A 2 7.45 18.94 20.22
C SER A 2 8.19 17.72 19.68
N PHE A 3 7.48 16.60 19.55
CA PHE A 3 8.02 15.33 19.12
C PHE A 3 7.08 14.71 18.09
N ALA A 4 7.66 14.07 17.06
CA ALA A 4 6.92 13.34 16.04
C ALA A 4 7.56 11.96 15.83
N HIS A 5 6.74 10.91 15.75
CA HIS A 5 7.23 9.59 15.37
C HIS A 5 7.53 9.56 13.86
N LEU A 6 8.80 9.30 13.52
CA LEU A 6 9.31 9.27 12.13
C LEU A 6 9.59 7.86 11.58
N HIS A 7 9.61 6.85 12.46
CA HIS A 7 9.84 5.44 12.10
C HIS A 7 8.70 4.61 12.70
N VAL A 8 7.71 4.30 11.86
CA VAL A 8 6.45 3.66 12.25
C VAL A 8 5.99 2.68 11.18
N HIS A 9 5.80 1.44 11.60
CA HIS A 9 5.20 0.38 10.84
C HIS A 9 3.71 0.30 11.18
N THR A 10 2.88 0.35 10.14
CA THR A 10 1.42 0.18 10.24
C THR A 10 1.04 -1.28 10.05
N GLU A 11 -0.26 -1.58 10.03
CA GLU A 11 -0.74 -2.91 9.71
C GLU A 11 -0.29 -3.43 8.33
N TYR A 12 0.23 -2.56 7.45
CA TYR A 12 0.70 -2.93 6.11
C TYR A 12 2.16 -3.39 6.02
N SER A 13 2.95 -3.27 7.09
CA SER A 13 4.13 -4.12 7.31
C SER A 13 3.66 -5.55 7.58
N LEU A 14 3.31 -6.30 6.54
CA LEU A 14 2.50 -7.53 6.65
C LEU A 14 3.06 -8.63 7.56
N LEU A 15 4.35 -8.61 7.89
CA LEU A 15 5.00 -9.64 8.70
C LEU A 15 4.99 -9.35 10.20
N ASP A 16 5.04 -8.09 10.60
CA ASP A 16 5.36 -7.66 11.97
C ASP A 16 4.65 -6.36 12.39
N GLY A 17 3.97 -5.66 11.49
CA GLY A 17 3.17 -4.47 11.82
C GLY A 17 1.77 -4.83 12.28
N SER A 18 1.34 -4.28 13.42
CA SER A 18 -0.02 -4.43 13.95
C SER A 18 -0.69 -3.10 14.33
N ASN A 19 0.02 -1.99 14.13
CA ASN A 19 -0.44 -0.63 14.43
C ASN A 19 -1.48 -0.17 13.40
N LYS A 20 -2.77 -0.23 13.75
CA LYS A 20 -3.87 0.09 12.83
C LYS A 20 -3.91 1.60 12.53
N ILE A 21 -3.85 2.01 11.26
CA ILE A 21 -3.75 3.41 10.81
C ILE A 21 -4.71 4.36 11.53
N LYS A 22 -6.00 3.99 11.65
CA LYS A 22 -7.01 4.88 12.28
C LYS A 22 -6.77 5.02 13.78
N GLU A 23 -6.35 3.94 14.43
CA GLU A 23 -6.07 3.89 15.86
C GLU A 23 -4.77 4.64 16.17
N TYR A 24 -3.74 4.41 15.37
CA TYR A 24 -2.47 5.13 15.37
C TYR A 24 -2.68 6.65 15.30
N VAL A 25 -3.38 7.14 14.27
CA VAL A 25 -3.64 8.58 14.09
C VAL A 25 -4.42 9.15 15.26
N ALA A 26 -5.40 8.41 15.80
CA ALA A 26 -6.13 8.83 16.99
C ALA A 26 -5.21 8.92 18.22
N ARG A 27 -4.31 7.96 18.40
CA ARG A 27 -3.33 7.94 19.50
C ARG A 27 -2.34 9.09 19.41
N VAL A 28 -1.78 9.37 18.23
CA VAL A 28 -0.90 10.53 18.00
C VAL A 28 -1.59 11.82 18.43
N LYS A 29 -2.86 11.99 18.03
CA LYS A 29 -3.66 13.16 18.41
C LYS A 29 -3.95 13.24 19.91
N GLU A 30 -4.27 12.11 20.53
CA GLU A 30 -4.49 12.00 21.98
C GLU A 30 -3.25 12.45 22.77
N LEU A 31 -2.07 12.08 22.29
CA LEU A 31 -0.77 12.44 22.88
C LEU A 31 -0.34 13.90 22.63
N GLY A 32 -1.15 14.69 21.91
CA GLY A 32 -0.88 16.10 21.64
C GLY A 32 0.12 16.36 20.51
N MET A 33 0.50 15.33 19.75
CA MET A 33 1.38 15.47 18.59
C MET A 33 0.61 16.02 17.37
N ASN A 34 1.30 16.72 16.48
CA ASN A 34 0.70 17.34 15.27
C ASN A 34 1.08 16.63 13.96
N SER A 35 1.99 15.65 14.02
CA SER A 35 2.57 14.99 12.85
C SER A 35 2.73 13.49 13.12
N ALA A 36 2.64 12.68 12.06
CA ALA A 36 2.79 11.23 12.12
C ALA A 36 3.45 10.72 10.84
N ALA A 37 4.36 9.75 10.94
CA ALA A 37 4.93 9.07 9.78
C ALA A 37 4.30 7.69 9.53
N ILE A 38 4.41 7.23 8.28
CA ILE A 38 4.26 5.84 7.84
C ILE A 38 5.55 5.43 7.13
N THR A 39 6.18 4.36 7.57
CA THR A 39 7.45 3.84 7.04
C THR A 39 7.44 2.32 7.02
N ASP A 40 6.40 1.73 6.40
CA ASP A 40 6.26 0.28 6.31
C ASP A 40 7.47 -0.39 5.63
N HIS A 41 7.68 -1.68 5.91
CA HIS A 41 8.81 -2.45 5.43
C HIS A 41 8.79 -2.69 3.91
N GLY A 42 9.56 -1.90 3.18
CA GLY A 42 9.76 -2.04 1.74
C GLY A 42 8.48 -1.88 0.91
N VAL A 43 7.42 -1.32 1.48
CA VAL A 43 6.09 -1.20 0.86
C VAL A 43 5.45 0.15 1.14
N MET A 44 4.51 0.54 0.29
CA MET A 44 3.73 1.78 0.42
C MET A 44 2.22 1.49 0.38
N PHE A 45 1.80 0.31 0.83
CA PHE A 45 0.42 -0.17 0.70
C PHE A 45 -0.59 0.71 1.46
N GLY A 46 -0.25 1.15 2.67
CA GLY A 46 -1.14 1.93 3.53
C GLY A 46 -1.15 3.43 3.29
N VAL A 47 -0.32 3.96 2.38
CA VAL A 47 -0.05 5.40 2.25
C VAL A 47 -1.31 6.23 2.02
N ILE A 48 -2.21 5.78 1.14
CA ILE A 48 -3.44 6.54 0.83
C ILE A 48 -4.43 6.52 2.00
N ASP A 49 -4.59 5.38 2.67
CA ASP A 49 -5.46 5.25 3.84
C ASP A 49 -4.93 6.09 5.01
N PHE A 50 -3.62 6.05 5.24
CA PHE A 50 -2.93 6.87 6.23
C PHE A 50 -3.05 8.36 5.95
N TYR A 51 -2.78 8.80 4.72
CA TYR A 51 -2.89 10.19 4.31
C TYR A 51 -4.29 10.75 4.60
N ARG A 52 -5.34 10.00 4.20
CA ARG A 52 -6.73 10.40 4.45
C ARG A 52 -7.06 10.45 5.94
N ALA A 53 -6.65 9.44 6.71
CA ALA A 53 -6.89 9.38 8.14
C ALA A 53 -6.21 10.54 8.89
N ALA A 54 -4.92 10.79 8.60
CA ALA A 54 -4.15 11.87 9.18
C ALA A 54 -4.75 13.25 8.86
N LYS A 55 -5.03 13.53 7.57
CA LYS A 55 -5.66 14.80 7.17
C LYS A 55 -7.03 15.00 7.81
N ALA A 56 -7.86 13.96 7.89
CA ALA A 56 -9.16 14.04 8.57
C ALA A 56 -9.04 14.33 10.08
N ALA A 57 -7.96 13.87 10.72
CA ALA A 57 -7.67 14.14 12.12
C ALA A 57 -6.98 15.50 12.37
N GLY A 58 -6.55 16.20 11.32
CA GLY A 58 -5.75 17.43 11.42
C GLY A 58 -4.27 17.17 11.76
N ILE A 59 -3.77 15.97 11.47
CA ILE A 59 -2.37 15.56 11.65
C ILE A 59 -1.63 15.71 10.33
N ASN A 60 -0.40 16.23 10.36
CA ASN A 60 0.48 16.29 9.19
C ASN A 60 0.99 14.88 8.84
N PRO A 61 0.63 14.31 7.68
CA PRO A 61 1.14 13.00 7.27
C PRO A 61 2.55 13.12 6.67
N ILE A 62 3.49 12.38 7.24
CA ILE A 62 4.85 12.19 6.72
C ILE A 62 4.87 10.85 5.99
N LEU A 63 5.07 10.90 4.67
CA LEU A 63 5.03 9.70 3.84
C LEU A 63 6.44 9.15 3.66
N GLY A 64 6.65 7.89 4.04
CA GLY A 64 7.96 7.26 3.96
C GLY A 64 7.88 5.76 3.72
N CYS A 65 9.05 5.12 3.79
CA CYS A 65 9.22 3.67 3.65
C CYS A 65 10.54 3.27 4.31
N GLU A 66 10.55 2.17 5.06
CA GLU A 66 11.81 1.56 5.48
C GLU A 66 12.24 0.56 4.40
N VAL A 67 13.24 0.94 3.61
CA VAL A 67 13.68 0.18 2.44
C VAL A 67 14.79 -0.81 2.80
N TYR A 68 14.87 -1.90 2.03
CA TYR A 68 15.94 -2.88 2.16
C TYR A 68 17.07 -2.54 1.19
N VAL A 69 18.25 -2.22 1.69
CA VAL A 69 19.41 -1.85 0.86
C VAL A 69 20.35 -3.04 0.70
N ALA A 70 20.61 -3.47 -0.52
CA ALA A 70 21.59 -4.51 -0.81
C ALA A 70 23.01 -4.00 -0.47
N PRO A 71 23.91 -4.84 0.07
CA PRO A 71 25.31 -4.44 0.31
C PRO A 71 26.08 -4.14 -0.98
N GLY A 72 25.68 -4.80 -2.07
CA GLY A 72 26.21 -4.62 -3.42
C GLY A 72 25.11 -4.15 -4.37
N SER A 73 24.84 -4.93 -5.41
CA SER A 73 23.77 -4.64 -6.37
C SER A 73 22.44 -5.26 -5.95
N ARG A 74 21.34 -4.59 -6.32
CA ARG A 74 19.98 -5.14 -6.16
C ARG A 74 19.76 -6.45 -6.94
N PHE A 75 20.56 -6.69 -7.99
CA PHE A 75 20.51 -7.89 -8.83
C PHE A 75 21.28 -9.09 -8.25
N ASP A 76 22.04 -8.92 -7.16
CA ASP A 76 22.89 -9.96 -6.59
C ASP A 76 22.07 -11.01 -5.83
N HIS A 77 22.15 -12.28 -6.25
CA HIS A 77 21.43 -13.41 -5.63
C HIS A 77 22.37 -14.39 -4.91
N GLU A 78 23.57 -13.95 -4.50
CA GLU A 78 24.59 -14.85 -3.95
C GLU A 78 24.13 -15.63 -2.70
N ILE A 79 24.46 -16.92 -2.68
CA ILE A 79 24.04 -17.90 -1.65
C ILE A 79 24.92 -17.82 -0.38
N ASN A 80 26.08 -17.15 -0.43
CA ASN A 80 27.10 -17.20 0.62
C ASN A 80 27.02 -16.08 1.68
N GLY A 81 26.06 -15.16 1.57
CA GLY A 81 25.86 -14.12 2.59
C GLY A 81 25.00 -14.64 3.75
N GLY A 82 25.58 -14.71 4.95
CA GLY A 82 24.90 -15.00 6.21
C GLY A 82 23.84 -13.95 6.58
N GLU A 83 23.91 -13.35 7.77
CA GLU A 83 22.95 -12.32 8.25
C GLU A 83 23.01 -10.96 7.49
N ASP A 84 23.87 -10.84 6.47
CA ASP A 84 24.15 -9.60 5.73
C ASP A 84 23.55 -9.57 4.32
N ARG A 85 22.30 -10.03 4.18
CA ARG A 85 21.64 -10.03 2.86
C ARG A 85 21.14 -8.65 2.43
N TYR A 86 20.93 -7.77 3.40
CA TYR A 86 20.48 -6.39 3.23
C TYR A 86 20.64 -5.60 4.54
N TYR A 87 20.53 -4.29 4.42
CA TYR A 87 20.43 -3.32 5.50
C TYR A 87 19.08 -2.63 5.47
N HIS A 88 18.68 -2.04 6.60
CA HIS A 88 17.51 -1.17 6.65
C HIS A 88 17.93 0.29 6.46
N LEU A 89 17.05 1.09 5.85
CA LEU A 89 17.20 2.54 5.71
C LEU A 89 15.81 3.17 5.69
N VAL A 90 15.56 4.19 6.50
CA VAL A 90 14.28 4.90 6.50
C VAL A 90 14.36 6.06 5.52
N LEU A 91 13.40 6.13 4.59
CA LEU A 91 13.27 7.24 3.64
C LEU A 91 11.95 7.98 3.88
N LEU A 92 12.01 9.30 3.98
CA LEU A 92 10.86 10.19 4.17
C LEU A 92 10.79 11.16 2.98
N ALA A 93 9.61 11.30 2.39
CA ALA A 93 9.36 12.29 1.36
C ALA A 93 9.23 13.69 2.00
N GLU A 94 10.18 14.57 1.72
CA GLU A 94 10.12 15.97 2.15
C GLU A 94 9.06 16.74 1.34
N ASN A 95 8.90 16.41 0.06
CA ASN A 95 7.98 17.10 -0.84
C ASN A 95 7.44 16.15 -1.93
N ASN A 96 6.63 16.68 -2.84
CA ASN A 96 6.05 15.91 -3.95
C ASN A 96 7.11 15.26 -4.87
N GLN A 97 8.29 15.87 -5.06
CA GLN A 97 9.38 15.25 -5.83
C GLN A 97 9.95 14.04 -5.07
N GLY A 98 10.19 14.19 -3.77
CA GLY A 98 10.57 13.09 -2.89
C GLY A 98 9.57 11.95 -2.87
N TYR A 99 8.26 12.25 -2.89
CA TYR A 99 7.21 11.24 -2.95
C TYR A 99 7.23 10.45 -4.27
N GLN A 100 7.43 11.14 -5.40
CA GLN A 100 7.59 10.50 -6.71
C GLN A 100 8.82 9.59 -6.74
N ASN A 101 9.95 10.09 -6.25
CA ASN A 101 11.19 9.34 -6.14
C ASN A 101 11.03 8.11 -5.23
N LEU A 102 10.36 8.25 -4.09
CA LEU A 102 10.07 7.14 -3.18
C LEU A 102 9.24 6.05 -3.85
N MET A 103 8.20 6.42 -4.63
CA MET A 103 7.42 5.44 -5.40
C MET A 103 8.30 4.68 -6.40
N LYS A 104 9.24 5.35 -7.08
CA LYS A 104 10.18 4.71 -8.02
C LYS A 104 11.12 3.75 -7.31
N ILE A 105 11.75 4.18 -6.21
CA ILE A 105 12.66 3.37 -5.40
C ILE A 105 11.96 2.08 -4.94
N VAL A 106 10.78 2.20 -4.33
CA VAL A 106 10.01 1.04 -3.83
C VAL A 106 9.57 0.12 -4.97
N SER A 107 9.08 0.69 -6.08
CA SER A 107 8.67 -0.08 -7.26
C SER A 107 9.81 -0.89 -7.85
N LYS A 108 10.98 -0.27 -8.02
CA LYS A 108 12.18 -0.94 -8.54
C LYS A 108 12.69 -2.02 -7.59
N GLY A 109 12.55 -1.84 -6.28
CA GLY A 109 12.82 -2.89 -5.30
C GLY A 109 12.01 -4.17 -5.56
N PHE A 110 10.74 -4.05 -5.96
CA PHE A 110 9.89 -5.19 -6.30
C PHE A 110 10.12 -5.75 -7.72
N VAL A 111 10.30 -4.87 -8.70
CA VAL A 111 10.33 -5.26 -10.12
C VAL A 111 11.73 -5.76 -10.54
N GLU A 112 12.79 -5.18 -9.97
CA GLU A 112 14.18 -5.46 -10.33
C GLU A 112 14.93 -6.22 -9.22
N GLY A 113 14.82 -5.78 -7.97
CA GLY A 113 15.68 -6.22 -6.86
C GLY A 113 15.09 -7.27 -5.91
N TYR A 114 13.96 -7.87 -6.26
CA TYR A 114 13.26 -8.80 -5.38
C TYR A 114 14.00 -10.14 -5.26
N TYR A 115 14.46 -10.45 -4.05
CA TYR A 115 15.02 -11.76 -3.70
C TYR A 115 14.19 -12.41 -2.59
N TYR A 116 14.55 -12.24 -1.31
CA TYR A 116 13.68 -12.53 -0.16
C TYR A 116 12.83 -11.33 0.25
N LYS A 117 13.33 -10.14 -0.06
CA LYS A 117 12.75 -8.82 0.21
C LYS A 117 12.94 -7.96 -1.04
N PRO A 118 12.10 -6.91 -1.25
CA PRO A 118 12.28 -5.97 -2.34
C PRO A 118 13.50 -5.08 -2.04
N ARG A 119 14.68 -5.46 -2.54
CA ARG A 119 15.92 -4.74 -2.22
C ARG A 119 16.21 -3.67 -3.27
N ILE A 120 16.77 -2.56 -2.81
CA ILE A 120 17.33 -1.48 -3.63
C ILE A 120 18.86 -1.48 -3.49
N ASP A 121 19.53 -0.55 -4.16
CA ASP A 121 20.98 -0.36 -4.04
C ASP A 121 21.35 1.13 -4.09
N MET A 122 22.64 1.42 -3.97
CA MET A 122 23.16 2.79 -3.95
C MET A 122 22.93 3.52 -5.27
N GLU A 123 22.94 2.82 -6.42
CA GLU A 123 22.68 3.43 -7.73
C GLU A 123 21.27 4.04 -7.77
N LEU A 124 20.26 3.29 -7.29
CA LEU A 124 18.89 3.81 -7.23
C LEU A 124 18.76 4.97 -6.23
N LEU A 125 19.46 4.91 -5.11
CA LEU A 125 19.46 6.01 -4.15
C LEU A 125 20.09 7.27 -4.76
N GLU A 126 21.21 7.14 -5.46
CA GLU A 126 21.86 8.24 -6.18
C GLU A 126 20.97 8.82 -7.30
N GLU A 127 20.25 7.99 -8.03
CA GLU A 127 19.35 8.44 -9.10
C GLU A 127 18.11 9.18 -8.55
N TYR A 128 17.52 8.71 -7.45
CA TYR A 128 16.24 9.17 -6.93
C TYR A 128 16.35 9.86 -5.55
N HIS A 129 17.47 10.48 -5.21
CA HIS A 129 17.68 11.10 -3.88
C HIS A 129 16.91 12.42 -3.65
N GLU A 130 16.57 13.17 -4.71
CA GLU A 130 16.04 14.53 -4.56
C GLU A 130 14.72 14.55 -3.76
N GLY A 131 14.61 15.46 -2.80
CA GLY A 131 13.42 15.62 -1.96
C GLY A 131 13.21 14.50 -0.92
N ILE A 132 14.21 13.65 -0.68
CA ILE A 132 14.18 12.60 0.34
C ILE A 132 15.03 12.98 1.54
N ILE A 133 14.48 12.78 2.74
CA ILE A 133 15.21 12.77 4.01
C ILE A 133 15.40 11.30 4.43
N ALA A 134 16.63 10.91 4.75
CA ALA A 134 16.97 9.55 5.14
C ALA A 134 17.43 9.46 6.60
N LEU A 135 17.03 8.39 7.30
CA LEU A 135 17.46 8.08 8.65
C LEU A 135 18.22 6.75 8.64
N SER A 136 19.25 6.61 9.46
CA SER A 136 20.09 5.41 9.48
C SER A 136 19.38 4.12 9.95
N ALA A 137 18.09 4.15 10.32
CA ALA A 137 17.24 3.02 10.70
C ALA A 137 17.56 2.37 12.07
N CYS A 138 17.09 1.15 12.27
CA CYS A 138 17.27 0.37 13.51
C CYS A 138 18.65 -0.31 13.56
N LEU A 139 18.84 -1.29 14.46
CA LEU A 139 20.08 -2.08 14.55
C LEU A 139 20.43 -2.82 13.24
N ALA A 140 19.45 -3.03 12.35
CA ALA A 140 19.68 -3.63 11.03
C ALA A 140 20.19 -2.64 9.97
N GLY A 141 20.31 -1.35 10.29
CA GLY A 141 20.91 -0.34 9.43
C GLY A 141 22.41 -0.55 9.21
N GLU A 142 22.93 -0.13 8.07
CA GLU A 142 24.35 -0.35 7.69
C GLU A 142 25.30 0.29 8.71
N VAL A 143 25.00 1.53 9.14
CA VAL A 143 25.83 2.26 10.10
C VAL A 143 25.83 1.52 11.45
N GLN A 144 24.66 1.14 11.96
CA GLN A 144 24.46 0.51 13.25
C GLN A 144 25.07 -0.89 13.28
N LYS A 145 24.89 -1.70 12.23
CA LYS A 145 25.55 -3.01 12.11
C LYS A 145 27.07 -2.89 12.13
N ASN A 146 27.65 -1.92 11.42
CA ASN A 146 29.09 -1.68 11.45
C ASN A 146 29.57 -1.25 12.84
N LEU A 147 28.80 -0.43 13.54
CA LEU A 147 29.10 -0.04 14.92
C LEU A 147 29.04 -1.23 15.89
N LEU A 148 28.03 -2.10 15.79
CA LEU A 148 27.92 -3.34 16.59
C LEU A 148 29.14 -4.25 16.40
N ARG A 149 29.65 -4.33 15.18
CA ARG A 149 30.85 -5.12 14.83
C ARG A 149 32.16 -4.49 15.27
N GLY A 150 32.13 -3.31 15.87
CA GLY A 150 33.34 -2.56 16.24
C GLY A 150 34.06 -1.91 15.05
N MET A 151 33.45 -1.87 13.87
CA MET A 151 34.02 -1.31 12.65
C MET A 151 33.66 0.17 12.52
N PHE A 152 34.16 1.00 13.44
CA PHE A 152 33.81 2.43 13.52
C PHE A 152 34.14 3.20 12.24
N GLU A 153 35.29 2.96 11.62
CA GLU A 153 35.68 3.63 10.36
C GLU A 153 34.77 3.25 9.19
N GLU A 154 34.28 2.01 9.13
CA GLU A 154 33.33 1.58 8.09
C GLU A 154 31.94 2.18 8.33
N ALA A 155 31.49 2.26 9.59
CA ALA A 155 30.26 2.98 9.94
C ALA A 155 30.34 4.46 9.53
N LYS A 156 31.49 5.10 9.74
CA LYS A 156 31.75 6.49 9.34
C LYS A 156 31.72 6.68 7.84
N LYS A 157 32.35 5.78 7.07
CA LYS A 157 32.29 5.80 5.60
C LYS A 157 30.85 5.64 5.10
N ALA A 158 30.09 4.71 5.67
CA ALA A 158 28.69 4.50 5.29
C ALA A 158 27.84 5.73 5.57
N ALA A 159 27.96 6.34 6.76
CA ALA A 159 27.23 7.55 7.13
C ALA A 159 27.54 8.73 6.19
N LEU A 160 28.83 8.96 5.88
CA LEU A 160 29.25 10.01 4.95
C LEU A 160 28.80 9.73 3.52
N ARG A 161 28.75 8.46 3.10
CA ARG A 161 28.20 8.08 1.79
C ARG A 161 26.72 8.45 1.71
N TYR A 162 25.90 8.08 2.71
CA TYR A 162 24.49 8.45 2.72
C TYR A 162 24.29 9.98 2.76
N GLU A 163 25.04 10.71 3.59
CA GLU A 163 24.98 12.18 3.59
C GLU A 163 25.37 12.77 2.22
N SER A 164 26.35 12.18 1.52
CA SER A 164 26.74 12.65 0.18
C SER A 164 25.65 12.43 -0.87
N ILE A 165 24.83 11.37 -0.72
CA ILE A 165 23.72 11.05 -1.63
C ILE A 165 22.54 11.97 -1.36
N PHE A 166 22.06 12.03 -0.12
CA PHE A 166 20.84 12.80 0.21
C PHE A 166 21.11 14.29 0.39
N GLY A 167 22.35 14.66 0.65
CA GLY A 167 22.79 16.02 0.94
C GLY A 167 22.85 16.32 2.43
N LYS A 168 23.65 17.34 2.76
CA LYS A 168 23.82 17.80 4.14
C LYS A 168 22.50 18.29 4.73
N GLY A 169 22.15 17.78 5.91
CA GLY A 169 20.87 18.07 6.57
C GLY A 169 19.69 17.21 6.09
N ASN A 170 19.92 16.28 5.16
CA ASN A 170 18.92 15.33 4.66
C ASN A 170 19.24 13.88 5.04
N PHE A 171 20.36 13.63 5.73
CA PHE A 171 20.67 12.35 6.35
C PHE A 171 20.86 12.53 7.85
N PHE A 172 20.26 11.66 8.65
CA PHE A 172 20.31 11.71 10.12
C PHE A 172 20.71 10.36 10.70
N LEU A 173 21.51 10.41 11.77
CA LEU A 173 21.89 9.25 12.56
C LEU A 173 20.78 8.95 13.59
N GLU A 174 20.15 7.80 13.45
CA GLU A 174 18.95 7.42 14.20
C GLU A 174 19.30 6.71 15.52
N LEU A 175 18.80 7.28 16.62
CA LEU A 175 18.88 6.74 17.97
C LEU A 175 17.58 6.05 18.35
N GLN A 176 17.70 4.86 18.93
CA GLN A 176 16.60 4.05 19.42
C GLN A 176 16.97 3.42 20.76
N ASP A 177 16.01 3.30 21.68
CA ASP A 177 16.24 2.70 23.00
C ASP A 177 14.99 1.94 23.46
N HIS A 178 15.11 0.61 23.44
CA HIS A 178 14.12 -0.35 23.88
C HIS A 178 14.61 -1.13 25.12
N GLY A 179 15.69 -0.68 25.76
CA GLY A 179 16.33 -1.37 26.89
C GLY A 179 17.30 -2.48 26.49
N LEU A 180 17.72 -2.56 25.22
CA LEU A 180 18.68 -3.55 24.72
C LEU A 180 20.12 -3.09 24.93
N ALA A 181 21.00 -4.00 25.36
CA ALA A 181 22.41 -3.69 25.62
C ALA A 181 23.14 -3.23 24.34
N GLU A 182 22.79 -3.84 23.21
CA GLU A 182 23.27 -3.52 21.87
C GLU A 182 22.93 -2.08 21.47
N GLN A 183 21.70 -1.63 21.76
CA GLN A 183 21.28 -0.25 21.48
C GLN A 183 22.02 0.75 22.37
N ALA A 184 22.24 0.42 23.64
CA ALA A 184 23.02 1.28 24.54
C ALA A 184 24.47 1.50 24.03
N ASP A 185 25.15 0.44 23.58
CA ASP A 185 26.50 0.54 22.99
C ASP A 185 26.49 1.31 21.66
N VAL A 186 25.55 1.01 20.76
CA VAL A 186 25.43 1.70 19.47
C VAL A 186 25.13 3.19 19.65
N ASN A 187 24.22 3.56 20.55
CA ASN A 187 23.85 4.96 20.79
C ASN A 187 25.06 5.80 21.25
N GLN A 188 25.91 5.25 22.14
CA GLN A 188 27.14 5.93 22.55
C GLN A 188 28.09 6.18 21.37
N ARG A 189 28.22 5.20 20.48
CA ARG A 189 29.07 5.30 19.28
C ARG A 189 28.48 6.23 18.23
N LEU A 190 27.15 6.27 18.08
CA LEU A 190 26.45 7.20 17.19
C LEU A 190 26.65 8.65 17.63
N ILE A 191 26.61 8.95 18.93
CA ILE A 191 26.91 10.29 19.45
C ILE A 191 28.34 10.72 19.08
N ARG A 192 29.31 9.80 19.25
CA ARG A 192 30.68 10.06 18.82
C ARG A 192 30.77 10.27 17.30
N LEU A 193 30.09 9.44 16.52
CA LEU A 193 30.09 9.53 15.07
C LEU A 193 29.49 10.86 14.58
N ALA A 194 28.38 11.29 15.19
CA ALA A 194 27.76 12.59 14.94
C ALA A 194 28.72 13.75 15.23
N ALA A 195 29.46 13.69 16.35
CA ALA A 195 30.45 14.71 16.69
C ALA A 195 31.63 14.75 15.69
N GLU A 196 32.07 13.61 15.17
CA GLU A 196 33.20 13.54 14.22
C GLU A 196 32.81 13.91 12.78
N THR A 197 31.57 13.65 12.37
CA THR A 197 31.09 13.88 10.99
C THR A 197 30.34 15.19 10.85
N GLY A 198 29.70 15.66 11.92
CA GLY A 198 28.75 16.77 11.89
C GLY A 198 27.35 16.38 11.43
N ILE A 199 27.08 15.09 11.19
CA ILE A 199 25.75 14.58 10.86
C ILE A 199 24.87 14.65 12.11
N GLU A 200 23.67 15.20 11.97
CA GLU A 200 22.75 15.37 13.10
C GLU A 200 22.09 14.05 13.53
N LEU A 201 21.74 13.99 14.82
CA LEU A 201 21.04 12.85 15.41
C LEU A 201 19.52 13.05 15.29
N VAL A 202 18.76 11.95 15.26
CA VAL A 202 17.30 11.93 15.37
C VAL A 202 16.89 10.77 16.27
N ALA A 203 15.88 10.96 17.13
CA ALA A 203 15.40 9.91 18.01
C ALA A 203 14.07 9.33 17.51
N THR A 204 13.95 8.01 17.45
CA THR A 204 12.72 7.31 17.03
C THR A 204 12.46 6.13 17.97
N ASN A 205 11.33 5.43 17.77
CA ASN A 205 10.93 4.30 18.60
C ASN A 205 10.49 3.07 17.79
N ASP A 206 10.80 3.04 16.49
CA ASP A 206 10.56 1.88 15.61
C ASP A 206 9.18 1.22 15.83
N VAL A 207 8.11 2.01 15.73
CA VAL A 207 6.79 1.62 16.26
C VAL A 207 6.16 0.51 15.43
N HIS A 208 5.71 -0.58 16.07
CA HIS A 208 5.05 -1.73 15.42
C HIS A 208 3.61 -1.99 15.92
N TYR A 209 3.22 -1.41 17.05
CA TYR A 209 1.87 -1.50 17.61
C TYR A 209 1.42 -0.18 18.26
N THR A 210 0.12 -0.01 18.50
CA THR A 210 -0.41 1.31 18.92
C THR A 210 -0.18 1.57 20.41
N TYR A 211 -0.52 0.61 21.26
CA TYR A 211 -0.49 0.78 22.72
C TYR A 211 0.50 -0.17 23.39
N ALA A 212 1.00 0.17 24.58
CA ALA A 212 1.94 -0.67 25.32
C ALA A 212 1.35 -2.07 25.62
N GLU A 213 0.04 -2.15 25.85
CA GLU A 213 -0.68 -3.41 26.10
C GLU A 213 -0.73 -4.34 24.88
N ASP A 214 -0.39 -3.84 23.69
CA ASP A 214 -0.37 -4.61 22.44
C ASP A 214 0.89 -5.46 22.24
N GLU A 215 1.85 -5.43 23.17
CA GLU A 215 3.04 -6.28 23.13
C GLU A 215 2.69 -7.76 22.93
N LYS A 216 1.73 -8.28 23.71
CA LYS A 216 1.32 -9.70 23.65
C LYS A 216 0.61 -10.09 22.34
N PRO A 217 -0.39 -9.35 21.85
CA PRO A 217 -0.99 -9.67 20.56
C PRO A 217 0.01 -9.51 19.41
N HIS A 218 0.93 -8.55 19.46
CA HIS A 218 2.01 -8.41 18.49
C HIS A 218 2.93 -9.64 18.48
N ASP A 219 3.34 -10.13 19.64
CA ASP A 219 4.15 -11.35 19.76
C ASP A 219 3.45 -12.59 19.18
N ILE A 220 2.12 -12.67 19.33
CA ILE A 220 1.29 -13.69 18.69
C ILE A 220 1.28 -13.52 17.16
N LEU A 221 1.16 -12.28 16.65
CA LEU A 221 1.21 -12.00 15.22
C LEU A 221 2.52 -12.50 14.60
N LEU A 222 3.66 -12.22 15.24
CA LEU A 222 4.98 -12.69 14.79
C LEU A 222 5.02 -14.22 14.69
N CYS A 223 4.48 -14.91 15.70
CA CYS A 223 4.36 -16.36 15.67
C CYS A 223 3.46 -16.88 14.54
N ILE A 224 2.34 -16.21 14.27
CA ILE A 224 1.42 -16.56 13.17
C ILE A 224 2.14 -16.49 11.83
N GLN A 225 2.91 -15.41 11.60
CA GLN A 225 3.62 -15.14 10.34
C GLN A 225 4.85 -16.03 10.14
N THR A 226 5.58 -16.33 11.22
CA THR A 226 6.76 -17.21 11.17
C THR A 226 6.41 -18.71 11.27
N GLY A 227 5.14 -19.05 11.51
CA GLY A 227 4.70 -20.44 11.68
C GLY A 227 5.23 -21.11 12.95
N LYS A 228 5.56 -20.33 13.98
CA LYS A 228 6.08 -20.79 15.27
C LYS A 228 5.01 -20.78 16.34
N LYS A 229 5.23 -21.51 17.44
CA LYS A 229 4.40 -21.46 18.65
C LYS A 229 4.98 -20.50 19.67
N LEU A 230 4.15 -19.99 20.59
CA LEU A 230 4.63 -19.12 21.68
C LEU A 230 5.67 -19.82 22.58
N THR A 231 5.54 -21.14 22.72
CA THR A 231 6.42 -22.01 23.50
C THR A 231 7.77 -22.26 22.85
N ASP A 232 7.95 -21.95 21.55
CA ASP A 232 9.20 -22.18 20.86
C ASP A 232 10.26 -21.19 21.35
N GLU A 233 11.41 -21.69 21.82
CA GLU A 233 12.52 -20.85 22.29
C GLU A 233 13.19 -20.08 21.14
N ASN A 234 13.46 -20.76 20.02
CA ASN A 234 14.06 -20.17 18.82
C ASN A 234 13.00 -19.61 17.87
N ARG A 235 12.40 -18.47 18.24
CA ARG A 235 11.42 -17.74 17.42
C ARG A 235 11.71 -16.25 17.39
N MET A 236 11.19 -15.56 16.38
CA MET A 236 11.25 -14.10 16.29
C MET A 236 10.45 -13.47 17.45
N ARG A 237 11.09 -12.57 18.18
CA ARG A 237 10.53 -11.83 19.33
C ARG A 237 11.11 -10.43 19.32
N TYR A 238 10.30 -9.46 19.69
CA TYR A 238 10.73 -8.09 19.92
C TYR A 238 10.98 -7.93 21.41
N GLU A 239 12.23 -8.15 21.82
CA GLU A 239 12.61 -8.10 23.24
C GLU A 239 12.45 -6.68 23.81
N GLY A 240 12.01 -6.58 25.05
CA GLY A 240 11.81 -5.29 25.75
C GLY A 240 10.40 -4.70 25.62
N GLY A 241 9.59 -5.09 24.63
CA GLY A 241 8.16 -4.74 24.58
C GLY A 241 7.85 -3.24 24.44
N GLN A 242 8.78 -2.45 23.91
CA GLN A 242 8.66 -0.98 23.89
C GLN A 242 8.32 -0.36 22.53
N TYR A 243 7.83 -1.14 21.57
CA TYR A 243 7.65 -0.75 20.16
C TYR A 243 6.26 -0.14 19.89
N TYR A 244 5.76 0.67 20.84
CA TYR A 244 4.45 1.34 20.75
C TYR A 244 4.57 2.84 20.51
N VAL A 245 3.44 3.50 20.27
CA VAL A 245 3.36 4.96 20.13
C VAL A 245 3.54 5.62 21.50
N LYS A 246 4.80 5.85 21.89
CA LYS A 246 5.19 6.56 23.11
C LYS A 246 4.80 8.04 23.06
N SER A 247 4.48 8.61 24.22
CA SER A 247 4.30 10.05 24.43
C SER A 247 5.61 10.81 24.34
N GLU A 248 5.53 12.14 24.15
CA GLU A 248 6.70 13.02 24.22
C GLU A 248 7.49 12.85 25.53
N GLN A 249 6.78 12.73 26.66
CA GLN A 249 7.39 12.59 27.97
C GLN A 249 8.18 11.29 28.11
N GLU A 250 7.62 10.16 27.66
CA GLU A 250 8.31 8.87 27.65
C GLU A 250 9.57 8.93 26.76
N MET A 251 9.49 9.60 25.61
CA MET A 251 10.65 9.76 24.72
C MET A 251 11.73 10.67 25.32
N ILE A 252 11.36 11.72 26.05
CA ILE A 252 12.31 12.57 26.80
C ILE A 252 13.04 11.79 27.88
N GLU A 253 12.34 10.90 28.58
CA GLU A 253 12.90 10.07 29.65
C GLU A 253 13.89 9.02 29.13
N LEU A 254 13.69 8.52 27.90
CA LEU A 254 14.62 7.58 27.25
C LEU A 254 15.91 8.25 26.77
N PHE A 255 15.84 9.51 26.33
CA PHE A 255 16.97 10.22 25.74
C PHE A 255 17.33 11.52 26.49
N PRO A 256 17.59 11.48 27.82
CA PRO A 256 17.89 12.67 28.60
C PRO A 256 19.19 13.36 28.16
N TYR A 257 20.09 12.59 27.52
CA TYR A 257 21.38 13.05 27.00
C TYR A 257 21.33 13.55 25.54
N ALA A 258 20.22 13.33 24.81
CA ALA A 258 20.14 13.62 23.37
C ALA A 258 18.89 14.44 23.00
N ARG A 259 18.61 15.50 23.76
CA ARG A 259 17.45 16.39 23.54
C ARG A 259 17.37 16.97 22.12
N GLN A 260 18.51 17.29 21.50
CA GLN A 260 18.55 17.74 20.11
C GLN A 260 17.97 16.69 19.14
N ALA A 261 18.22 15.39 19.38
CA ALA A 261 17.72 14.32 18.52
C ALA A 261 16.19 14.23 18.55
N LEU A 262 15.59 14.47 19.71
CA LEU A 262 14.14 14.57 19.88
C LEU A 262 13.58 15.82 19.19
N GLU A 263 14.22 16.98 19.35
CA GLU A 263 13.81 18.24 18.68
C GLU A 263 13.87 18.11 17.16
N ASN A 264 14.87 17.39 16.63
CA ASN A 264 15.04 17.16 15.21
C ASN A 264 13.88 16.37 14.59
N THR A 265 13.16 15.55 15.38
CA THR A 265 11.98 14.85 14.87
C THR A 265 10.90 15.80 14.37
N GLN A 266 10.58 16.82 15.16
CA GLN A 266 9.61 17.83 14.78
C GLN A 266 10.14 18.70 13.64
N LYS A 267 11.42 19.08 13.66
CA LYS A 267 12.01 19.86 12.56
C LYS A 267 11.94 19.14 11.22
N ILE A 268 12.14 17.82 11.20
CA ILE A 268 11.97 16.99 10.01
C ILE A 268 10.49 16.94 9.62
N ALA A 269 9.59 16.69 10.60
CA ALA A 269 8.16 16.67 10.36
C ALA A 269 7.61 17.97 9.76
N ASP A 270 8.13 19.12 10.20
CA ASP A 270 7.75 20.45 9.73
C ASP A 270 8.28 20.75 8.32
N ARG A 271 9.28 20.00 7.84
CA ARG A 271 9.78 20.10 6.45
C ARG A 271 8.97 19.24 5.48
N CYS A 272 8.40 18.13 5.96
CA CYS A 272 7.68 17.15 5.15
C CYS A 272 6.28 17.64 4.77
N HIS A 273 6.10 18.00 3.50
CA HIS A 273 4.87 18.48 2.91
C HIS A 273 4.59 17.82 1.55
N VAL A 274 3.81 16.73 1.58
CA VAL A 274 3.30 16.07 0.37
C VAL A 274 1.82 16.35 0.20
N GLU A 275 1.42 16.79 -0.99
CA GLU A 275 0.02 16.96 -1.37
C GLU A 275 -0.41 15.88 -2.37
N ILE A 276 -1.46 15.13 -2.04
CA ILE A 276 -2.06 14.13 -2.94
C ILE A 276 -3.37 14.69 -3.47
N GLU A 277 -3.40 14.94 -4.78
CA GLU A 277 -4.60 15.40 -5.47
C GLU A 277 -5.55 14.22 -5.73
N PHE A 278 -6.79 14.35 -5.28
CA PHE A 278 -7.86 13.38 -5.54
C PHE A 278 -8.87 13.95 -6.53
N GLY A 279 -9.47 13.08 -7.35
CA GLY A 279 -10.55 13.44 -8.26
C GLY A 279 -10.11 13.87 -9.66
N VAL A 280 -8.80 13.98 -9.93
CA VAL A 280 -8.28 14.22 -11.29
C VAL A 280 -7.99 12.91 -11.99
N THR A 281 -8.81 12.59 -13.01
CA THR A 281 -8.64 11.38 -13.82
C THR A 281 -7.43 11.51 -14.76
N LYS A 282 -6.60 10.47 -14.81
CA LYS A 282 -5.45 10.36 -15.73
C LYS A 282 -5.77 9.30 -16.80
N LEU A 283 -6.44 9.70 -17.88
CA LEU A 283 -6.87 8.77 -18.92
C LEU A 283 -5.70 8.40 -19.86
N PRO A 284 -5.55 7.12 -20.24
CA PRO A 284 -4.64 6.73 -21.31
C PRO A 284 -5.14 7.27 -22.65
N LYS A 285 -4.21 7.44 -23.60
CA LYS A 285 -4.51 7.86 -24.97
C LYS A 285 -4.62 6.64 -25.88
N TYR A 286 -5.51 6.72 -26.86
CA TYR A 286 -5.63 5.68 -27.89
C TYR A 286 -4.94 6.13 -29.18
N ASP A 287 -3.98 5.32 -29.66
CA ASP A 287 -3.29 5.60 -30.92
C ASP A 287 -4.18 5.19 -32.11
N VAL A 288 -4.76 6.19 -32.78
CA VAL A 288 -5.66 5.99 -33.91
C VAL A 288 -4.92 5.78 -35.23
N PRO A 289 -5.38 4.84 -36.08
CA PRO A 289 -4.77 4.59 -37.38
C PRO A 289 -5.15 5.68 -38.41
N GLY A 290 -4.28 5.91 -39.39
CA GLY A 290 -4.61 6.70 -40.58
C GLY A 290 -4.60 8.23 -40.40
N GLY A 291 -3.96 8.74 -39.34
CA GLY A 291 -3.78 10.18 -39.11
C GLY A 291 -5.05 10.93 -38.70
N LEU A 292 -6.13 10.21 -38.41
CA LEU A 292 -7.36 10.77 -37.83
C LEU A 292 -7.11 11.23 -36.39
N THR A 293 -8.03 12.02 -35.85
CA THR A 293 -8.11 12.28 -34.41
C THR A 293 -8.93 11.18 -33.70
N SER A 294 -8.73 10.99 -32.39
CA SER A 294 -9.56 10.07 -31.57
C SER A 294 -11.06 10.36 -31.74
N TRP A 295 -11.42 11.64 -31.86
CA TRP A 295 -12.80 12.07 -32.06
C TRP A 295 -13.37 11.61 -33.42
N GLU A 296 -12.64 11.87 -34.52
CA GLU A 296 -13.07 11.48 -35.86
C GLU A 296 -13.16 9.96 -35.99
N TYR A 297 -12.21 9.24 -35.39
CA TYR A 297 -12.20 7.78 -35.41
C TYR A 297 -13.38 7.19 -34.62
N LEU A 298 -13.66 7.71 -33.42
CA LEU A 298 -14.82 7.29 -32.64
C LEU A 298 -16.13 7.54 -33.40
N ASN A 299 -16.28 8.69 -34.04
CA ASN A 299 -17.47 9.01 -34.85
C ASN A 299 -17.64 8.01 -35.98
N LYS A 300 -16.57 7.78 -36.77
CA LYS A 300 -16.58 6.82 -37.86
C LYS A 300 -17.06 5.44 -37.41
N LEU A 301 -16.47 4.90 -36.34
CA LEU A 301 -16.85 3.60 -35.80
C LEU A 301 -18.31 3.54 -35.32
N CYS A 302 -18.80 4.62 -34.73
CA CYS A 302 -20.17 4.68 -34.23
C CYS A 302 -21.20 4.74 -35.35
N PHE A 303 -20.96 5.53 -36.41
CA PHE A 303 -21.85 5.59 -37.57
C PHE A 303 -21.86 4.27 -38.35
N GLU A 304 -20.70 3.67 -38.59
CA GLU A 304 -20.60 2.32 -39.18
C GLU A 304 -21.31 1.26 -38.30
N GLY A 305 -21.18 1.39 -36.99
CA GLY A 305 -21.88 0.57 -36.01
C GLY A 305 -23.40 0.73 -36.07
N LEU A 306 -23.89 1.97 -36.21
CA LEU A 306 -25.30 2.30 -36.31
C LEU A 306 -25.94 1.66 -37.55
N GLU A 307 -25.33 1.82 -38.73
CA GLU A 307 -25.82 1.24 -39.99
C GLU A 307 -25.88 -0.29 -39.94
N ARG A 308 -24.91 -0.92 -39.28
CA ARG A 308 -24.86 -2.38 -39.11
C ARG A 308 -25.94 -2.90 -38.16
N ARG A 309 -26.25 -2.16 -37.09
CA ARG A 309 -27.23 -2.58 -36.07
C ARG A 309 -28.67 -2.23 -36.47
N TYR A 310 -28.86 -1.12 -37.19
CA TYR A 310 -30.15 -0.61 -37.64
C TYR A 310 -30.10 -0.41 -39.16
N PRO A 311 -30.62 -1.36 -39.96
CA PRO A 311 -30.75 -1.18 -41.40
C PRO A 311 -31.66 0.02 -41.70
N ASN A 312 -31.15 1.04 -42.41
CA ASN A 312 -31.82 2.33 -42.66
C ASN A 312 -32.20 3.07 -41.37
N PRO A 313 -31.22 3.58 -40.58
CA PRO A 313 -31.51 4.23 -39.31
C PRO A 313 -32.33 5.50 -39.52
N GLU A 314 -33.42 5.63 -38.76
CA GLU A 314 -34.25 6.84 -38.71
C GLU A 314 -33.44 8.04 -38.21
N GLU A 315 -33.88 9.25 -38.55
CA GLU A 315 -33.15 10.47 -38.21
C GLU A 315 -33.05 10.67 -36.68
N GLU A 316 -34.07 10.27 -35.92
CA GLU A 316 -34.08 10.32 -34.45
C GLU A 316 -32.93 9.49 -33.83
N LEU A 317 -32.58 8.34 -34.43
CA LEU A 317 -31.45 7.52 -33.96
C LEU A 317 -30.10 8.21 -34.20
N LYS A 318 -29.95 8.91 -35.33
CA LYS A 318 -28.73 9.67 -35.64
C LYS A 318 -28.59 10.89 -34.74
N GLU A 319 -29.70 11.56 -34.43
CA GLU A 319 -29.73 12.67 -33.47
C GLU A 319 -29.33 12.19 -32.07
N ARG A 320 -29.90 11.06 -31.62
CA ARG A 320 -29.54 10.44 -30.33
C ARG A 320 -28.07 10.05 -30.28
N LEU A 321 -27.55 9.41 -31.32
CA LEU A 321 -26.13 9.05 -31.39
C LEU A 321 -25.23 10.29 -31.33
N SER A 322 -25.58 11.35 -32.07
CA SER A 322 -24.84 12.60 -32.09
C SER A 322 -24.85 13.31 -30.73
N TYR A 323 -25.98 13.29 -30.03
CA TYR A 323 -26.10 13.82 -28.66
C TYR A 323 -25.17 13.09 -27.68
N GLU A 324 -25.18 11.74 -27.69
CA GLU A 324 -24.31 10.96 -26.81
C GLU A 324 -22.83 11.17 -27.14
N LEU A 325 -22.45 11.15 -28.43
CA LEU A 325 -21.08 11.40 -28.88
C LEU A 325 -20.57 12.78 -28.43
N ASN A 326 -21.38 13.84 -28.61
CA ASN A 326 -21.00 15.18 -28.18
C ASN A 326 -20.86 15.27 -26.66
N THR A 327 -21.71 14.57 -25.90
CA THR A 327 -21.59 14.51 -24.44
C THR A 327 -20.29 13.83 -24.01
N ILE A 328 -19.95 12.69 -24.62
CA ILE A 328 -18.68 11.97 -24.38
C ILE A 328 -17.47 12.85 -24.71
N LYS A 329 -17.53 13.62 -25.80
CA LYS A 329 -16.48 14.57 -26.19
C LYS A 329 -16.30 15.67 -25.17
N ASN A 330 -17.40 16.34 -24.79
CA ASN A 330 -17.37 17.47 -23.87
C ASN A 330 -16.86 17.06 -22.48
N MET A 331 -17.10 15.80 -22.09
CA MET A 331 -16.60 15.24 -20.82
C MET A 331 -15.20 14.62 -20.91
N GLY A 332 -14.59 14.58 -22.10
CA GLY A 332 -13.21 14.14 -22.28
C GLY A 332 -13.00 12.63 -22.26
N TYR A 333 -14.04 11.83 -22.51
CA TYR A 333 -13.97 10.36 -22.43
C TYR A 333 -13.80 9.65 -23.79
N VAL A 334 -13.45 10.39 -24.85
CA VAL A 334 -13.31 9.84 -26.21
C VAL A 334 -12.33 8.67 -26.26
N ASP A 335 -11.11 8.85 -25.75
CA ASP A 335 -10.09 7.80 -25.74
C ASP A 335 -10.50 6.61 -24.87
N TYR A 336 -11.19 6.85 -23.75
CA TYR A 336 -11.71 5.79 -22.88
C TYR A 336 -12.65 4.85 -23.63
N PHE A 337 -13.60 5.39 -24.41
CA PHE A 337 -14.49 4.55 -25.23
C PHE A 337 -13.74 3.79 -26.32
N LEU A 338 -12.72 4.39 -26.94
CA LEU A 338 -11.89 3.71 -27.94
C LEU A 338 -11.09 2.56 -27.35
N ILE A 339 -10.47 2.76 -26.18
CA ILE A 339 -9.74 1.72 -25.48
C ILE A 339 -10.66 0.54 -25.15
N VAL A 340 -11.84 0.85 -24.61
CA VAL A 340 -12.85 -0.17 -24.25
C VAL A 340 -13.36 -0.93 -25.47
N TRP A 341 -13.70 -0.22 -26.54
CA TRP A 341 -14.07 -0.83 -27.82
C TRP A 341 -12.99 -1.76 -28.35
N ASP A 342 -11.73 -1.35 -28.28
CA ASP A 342 -10.61 -2.03 -28.91
C ASP A 342 -10.33 -3.41 -28.32
N PHE A 343 -10.23 -3.53 -26.99
CA PHE A 343 -9.97 -4.84 -26.38
C PHE A 343 -11.20 -5.77 -26.47
N ILE A 344 -12.43 -5.23 -26.54
CA ILE A 344 -13.64 -6.03 -26.82
C ILE A 344 -13.63 -6.54 -28.25
N LYS A 345 -13.26 -5.68 -29.21
CA LYS A 345 -13.13 -6.06 -30.61
C LYS A 345 -12.08 -7.16 -30.76
N TYR A 346 -10.91 -7.00 -30.13
CA TYR A 346 -9.87 -8.02 -30.10
C TYR A 346 -10.41 -9.36 -29.58
N ALA A 347 -11.10 -9.35 -28.44
CA ALA A 347 -11.68 -10.55 -27.86
C ALA A 347 -12.63 -11.27 -28.84
N ARG A 348 -13.53 -10.53 -29.50
CA ARG A 348 -14.46 -11.11 -30.48
C ARG A 348 -13.77 -11.63 -31.74
N ASP A 349 -12.79 -10.89 -32.26
CA ASP A 349 -12.03 -11.30 -33.45
C ASP A 349 -11.20 -12.58 -33.20
N HIS A 350 -10.96 -12.95 -31.93
CA HIS A 350 -10.23 -14.15 -31.50
C HIS A 350 -11.14 -15.20 -30.82
N ASP A 351 -12.45 -15.13 -31.07
CA ASP A 351 -13.47 -16.05 -30.54
C ASP A 351 -13.48 -16.16 -29.01
N ILE A 352 -13.09 -15.10 -28.31
CA ILE A 352 -13.20 -14.98 -26.86
C ILE A 352 -14.59 -14.44 -26.53
N SER A 353 -15.36 -15.22 -25.78
CA SER A 353 -16.71 -14.82 -25.37
C SER A 353 -16.65 -13.59 -24.45
N VAL A 354 -17.42 -12.57 -24.84
CA VAL A 354 -17.63 -11.33 -24.09
C VAL A 354 -19.10 -11.29 -23.66
N GLY A 355 -19.34 -10.97 -22.39
CA GLY A 355 -20.70 -10.82 -21.87
C GLY A 355 -21.49 -9.72 -22.59
N PRO A 356 -22.83 -9.65 -22.39
CA PRO A 356 -23.70 -8.68 -23.04
C PRO A 356 -23.45 -7.22 -22.61
N GLY A 357 -22.57 -6.99 -21.64
CA GLY A 357 -22.37 -5.73 -20.91
C GLY A 357 -23.24 -5.69 -19.66
N ARG A 358 -22.70 -5.18 -18.54
CA ARG A 358 -23.44 -4.98 -17.29
C ARG A 358 -23.42 -3.51 -16.84
N GLY A 359 -24.26 -3.19 -15.87
CA GLY A 359 -24.34 -1.84 -15.31
C GLY A 359 -25.02 -0.84 -16.24
N SER A 360 -24.74 0.44 -16.01
CA SER A 360 -25.37 1.55 -16.74
C SER A 360 -24.90 1.68 -18.19
N ALA A 361 -23.74 1.11 -18.56
CA ALA A 361 -23.20 1.19 -19.92
C ALA A 361 -24.19 0.70 -21.01
N ALA A 362 -25.10 -0.21 -20.66
CA ALA A 362 -26.16 -0.71 -21.55
C ALA A 362 -27.16 0.36 -22.00
N GLY A 363 -27.25 1.52 -21.32
CA GLY A 363 -28.13 2.62 -21.69
C GLY A 363 -27.61 3.53 -22.81
N SER A 364 -26.40 3.30 -23.32
CA SER A 364 -25.78 4.12 -24.36
C SER A 364 -25.90 3.49 -25.74
N ILE A 365 -26.41 4.27 -26.71
CA ILE A 365 -26.40 3.87 -28.13
C ILE A 365 -24.98 3.82 -28.68
N VAL A 366 -24.07 4.67 -28.18
CA VAL A 366 -22.63 4.62 -28.53
C VAL A 366 -22.03 3.28 -28.12
N SER A 367 -22.26 2.83 -26.88
CA SER A 367 -21.82 1.51 -26.41
C SER A 367 -22.38 0.38 -27.28
N TYR A 368 -23.64 0.47 -27.71
CA TYR A 368 -24.28 -0.54 -28.54
C TYR A 368 -23.70 -0.58 -29.98
N CYS A 369 -23.48 0.58 -30.59
CA CYS A 369 -22.92 0.72 -31.94
C CYS A 369 -21.47 0.23 -32.02
N LEU A 370 -20.65 0.56 -31.01
CA LEU A 370 -19.29 0.02 -30.86
C LEU A 370 -19.30 -1.47 -30.53
N GLY A 371 -20.45 -2.01 -30.11
CA GLY A 371 -20.58 -3.36 -29.62
C GLY A 371 -19.94 -3.56 -28.25
N ILE A 372 -19.72 -2.51 -27.46
CA ILE A 372 -19.37 -2.64 -26.05
C ILE A 372 -20.50 -3.38 -25.32
N THR A 373 -21.75 -3.04 -25.64
CA THR A 373 -22.95 -3.76 -25.18
C THR A 373 -23.64 -4.45 -26.34
N ASN A 374 -24.42 -5.49 -26.03
CA ASN A 374 -25.24 -6.21 -27.01
C ASN A 374 -26.75 -6.03 -26.79
N ILE A 375 -27.14 -5.18 -25.85
CA ILE A 375 -28.54 -4.84 -25.55
C ILE A 375 -28.88 -3.53 -26.27
N ASP A 376 -29.96 -3.54 -27.04
CA ASP A 376 -30.50 -2.36 -27.72
C ASP A 376 -31.14 -1.39 -26.71
N PRO A 377 -30.54 -0.20 -26.45
CA PRO A 377 -31.07 0.72 -25.46
C PRO A 377 -32.39 1.37 -25.88
N ILE A 378 -32.65 1.52 -27.18
CA ILE A 378 -33.85 2.18 -27.70
C ILE A 378 -35.05 1.26 -27.54
N ARG A 379 -34.89 -0.01 -27.93
CA ARG A 379 -35.94 -1.02 -27.78
C ARG A 379 -36.40 -1.21 -26.34
N TYR A 380 -35.47 -1.14 -25.39
CA TYR A 380 -35.75 -1.34 -23.96
C TYR A 380 -35.88 -0.03 -23.16
N GLN A 381 -35.91 1.13 -23.83
CA GLN A 381 -36.07 2.45 -23.22
C GLN A 381 -35.04 2.72 -22.10
N LEU A 382 -33.80 2.30 -22.32
CA LEU A 382 -32.69 2.52 -21.40
C LEU A 382 -32.17 3.97 -21.56
N LEU A 383 -31.88 4.60 -20.43
CA LEU A 383 -31.50 6.02 -20.37
C LEU A 383 -29.97 6.17 -20.39
N PHE A 384 -29.47 7.06 -21.25
CA PHE A 384 -28.05 7.37 -21.34
C PHE A 384 -27.57 8.18 -20.14
N GLU A 385 -28.42 9.07 -19.62
CA GLU A 385 -28.11 9.97 -18.50
C GLU A 385 -27.90 9.21 -17.19
N ARG A 386 -28.41 7.97 -17.10
CA ARG A 386 -28.11 7.06 -15.99
C ARG A 386 -26.67 6.54 -16.05
N PHE A 387 -26.08 6.47 -17.23
CA PHE A 387 -24.69 6.10 -17.44
C PHE A 387 -23.76 7.30 -17.33
N LEU A 388 -24.08 8.36 -18.07
CA LEU A 388 -23.20 9.50 -18.22
C LEU A 388 -24.06 10.76 -18.20
N ASN A 389 -24.05 11.44 -17.05
CA ASN A 389 -24.85 12.62 -16.83
C ASN A 389 -24.03 13.88 -17.13
N PRO A 390 -24.43 14.72 -18.11
CA PRO A 390 -23.72 15.96 -18.42
C PRO A 390 -23.67 16.97 -17.26
N GLU A 391 -24.64 16.94 -16.34
CA GLU A 391 -24.68 17.83 -15.17
C GLU A 391 -23.77 17.35 -14.03
N ARG A 392 -23.28 16.10 -14.10
CA ARG A 392 -22.38 15.52 -13.10
C ARG A 392 -21.21 14.83 -13.80
N VAL A 393 -20.08 15.53 -13.83
CA VAL A 393 -18.82 14.95 -14.33
C VAL A 393 -18.35 13.85 -13.36
N SER A 394 -18.71 12.61 -13.66
CA SER A 394 -18.19 11.40 -13.02
C SER A 394 -17.61 10.50 -14.08
N MET A 395 -16.50 9.83 -13.76
CA MET A 395 -15.90 8.87 -14.67
C MET A 395 -16.89 7.74 -14.96
N PRO A 396 -17.18 7.44 -16.24
CA PRO A 396 -18.03 6.30 -16.58
C PRO A 396 -17.31 5.00 -16.25
N ASP A 397 -18.03 4.07 -15.63
CA ASP A 397 -17.53 2.74 -15.32
C ASP A 397 -18.16 1.72 -16.27
N ILE A 398 -17.36 1.18 -17.19
CA ILE A 398 -17.77 0.15 -18.14
C ILE A 398 -17.22 -1.20 -17.68
N ASP A 399 -18.08 -1.91 -16.97
CA ASP A 399 -17.85 -3.24 -16.49
C ASP A 399 -18.08 -4.30 -17.59
N ILE A 400 -17.05 -5.09 -17.90
CA ILE A 400 -17.10 -6.09 -18.98
C ILE A 400 -16.72 -7.47 -18.47
N ASP A 401 -17.54 -8.45 -18.84
CA ASP A 401 -17.32 -9.85 -18.55
C ASP A 401 -16.58 -10.54 -19.71
N PHE A 402 -15.49 -11.23 -19.38
CA PHE A 402 -14.76 -12.11 -20.29
C PHE A 402 -14.84 -13.54 -19.77
N CYS A 403 -14.73 -14.51 -20.69
CA CYS A 403 -14.55 -15.90 -20.31
C CYS A 403 -13.35 -16.05 -19.35
N PHE A 404 -13.56 -16.64 -18.17
CA PHE A 404 -12.53 -16.71 -17.12
C PHE A 404 -11.28 -17.49 -17.55
N GLU A 405 -11.40 -18.43 -18.50
CA GLU A 405 -10.29 -19.24 -19.00
C GLU A 405 -9.40 -18.46 -19.99
N ARG A 406 -10.00 -17.57 -20.79
CA ARG A 406 -9.33 -16.87 -21.90
C ARG A 406 -9.11 -15.38 -21.65
N ARG A 407 -9.53 -14.85 -20.49
CA ARG A 407 -9.32 -13.46 -20.08
C ARG A 407 -7.85 -13.02 -20.13
N GLN A 408 -6.91 -13.93 -19.86
CA GLN A 408 -5.49 -13.59 -19.83
C GLN A 408 -5.00 -13.17 -21.21
N GLU A 409 -5.54 -13.77 -22.29
CA GLU A 409 -5.21 -13.39 -23.67
C GLU A 409 -5.58 -11.93 -23.96
N VAL A 410 -6.69 -11.44 -23.40
CA VAL A 410 -7.13 -10.05 -23.52
C VAL A 410 -6.21 -9.12 -22.72
N ILE A 411 -5.84 -9.51 -21.50
CA ILE A 411 -4.87 -8.75 -20.69
C ILE A 411 -3.53 -8.66 -21.42
N ASP A 412 -3.03 -9.78 -21.96
CA ASP A 412 -1.76 -9.83 -22.69
C ASP A 412 -1.81 -8.97 -23.95
N TYR A 413 -2.97 -8.88 -24.63
CA TYR A 413 -3.18 -7.96 -25.74
C TYR A 413 -3.05 -6.50 -25.30
N VAL A 414 -3.74 -6.13 -24.21
CA VAL A 414 -3.69 -4.77 -23.64
C VAL A 414 -2.24 -4.44 -23.24
N VAL A 415 -1.53 -5.37 -22.60
CA VAL A 415 -0.10 -5.22 -22.26
C VAL A 415 0.77 -4.99 -23.50
N ARG A 416 0.58 -5.78 -24.57
CA ARG A 416 1.34 -5.61 -25.83
C ARG A 416 1.04 -4.27 -26.50
N LYS A 417 -0.20 -3.79 -26.43
CA LYS A 417 -0.65 -2.58 -27.11
C LYS A 417 -0.25 -1.30 -26.38
N TYR A 418 -0.46 -1.24 -25.07
CA TYR A 418 -0.25 -0.03 -24.27
C TYR A 418 1.12 0.01 -23.59
N GLY A 419 1.83 -1.12 -23.50
CA GLY A 419 3.15 -1.24 -22.88
C GLY A 419 3.12 -1.92 -21.52
N LYS A 420 4.15 -2.72 -21.23
CA LYS A 420 4.27 -3.52 -20.00
C LYS A 420 4.40 -2.65 -18.74
N ASP A 421 4.97 -1.46 -18.89
CA ASP A 421 5.12 -0.44 -17.84
C ASP A 421 3.81 0.32 -17.56
N ARG A 422 2.85 0.30 -18.49
CA ARG A 422 1.60 1.10 -18.44
C ARG A 422 0.36 0.29 -18.10
N VAL A 423 0.49 -1.03 -17.99
CA VAL A 423 -0.61 -1.95 -17.73
C VAL A 423 -0.24 -2.85 -16.56
N VAL A 424 -0.94 -2.68 -15.44
CA VAL A 424 -0.70 -3.48 -14.23
C VAL A 424 -2.01 -3.97 -13.62
N GLN A 425 -1.92 -4.99 -12.78
CA GLN A 425 -3.06 -5.47 -12.01
C GLN A 425 -3.13 -4.78 -10.65
N ILE A 426 -4.35 -4.68 -10.11
CA ILE A 426 -4.58 -4.09 -8.79
C ILE A 426 -4.22 -5.12 -7.71
N VAL A 427 -3.50 -4.69 -6.67
CA VAL A 427 -3.25 -5.51 -5.49
C VAL A 427 -4.50 -5.62 -4.61
N THR A 428 -4.71 -6.78 -4.01
CA THR A 428 -5.73 -7.05 -3.00
C THR A 428 -5.08 -7.59 -1.74
N PHE A 429 -5.69 -7.32 -0.60
CA PHE A 429 -5.18 -7.76 0.70
C PHE A 429 -6.16 -8.75 1.31
N GLY A 430 -5.67 -9.96 1.62
CA GLY A 430 -6.41 -10.90 2.44
C GLY A 430 -6.30 -10.49 3.90
N THR A 431 -7.43 -10.24 4.58
CA THR A 431 -7.44 -9.82 5.99
C THR A 431 -7.72 -10.97 6.95
N MET A 432 -7.30 -10.80 8.21
CA MET A 432 -7.58 -11.73 9.30
C MET A 432 -9.05 -11.64 9.74
N ALA A 433 -9.92 -12.40 9.07
CA ALA A 433 -11.35 -12.46 9.40
C ALA A 433 -11.62 -13.13 10.76
N ALA A 434 -12.71 -12.75 11.44
CA ALA A 434 -13.08 -13.18 12.80
C ALA A 434 -12.87 -14.68 13.10
N ARG A 435 -13.34 -15.58 12.23
CA ARG A 435 -13.17 -17.03 12.41
C ARG A 435 -11.72 -17.50 12.18
N GLY A 436 -11.06 -16.91 11.19
CA GLY A 436 -9.69 -17.25 10.82
C GLY A 436 -8.72 -16.87 11.93
N VAL A 437 -8.84 -15.64 12.44
CA VAL A 437 -7.95 -15.12 13.49
C VAL A 437 -8.06 -15.94 14.78
N ILE A 438 -9.27 -16.33 15.21
CA ILE A 438 -9.44 -17.19 16.40
C ILE A 438 -8.68 -18.52 16.24
N ARG A 439 -8.74 -19.11 15.04
CA ARG A 439 -8.03 -20.36 14.74
C ARG A 439 -6.51 -20.16 14.70
N ASP A 440 -6.03 -19.08 14.10
CA ASP A 440 -4.61 -18.77 14.01
C ASP A 440 -3.99 -18.51 15.38
N VAL A 441 -4.67 -17.70 16.21
CA VAL A 441 -4.24 -17.40 17.59
C VAL A 441 -4.25 -18.68 18.44
N GLY A 442 -5.33 -19.45 18.39
CA GLY A 442 -5.44 -20.70 19.13
C GLY A 442 -4.35 -21.72 18.75
N ARG A 443 -3.99 -21.80 17.47
CA ARG A 443 -2.87 -22.63 16.98
C ARG A 443 -1.53 -22.21 17.59
N VAL A 444 -1.24 -20.91 17.59
CA VAL A 444 0.04 -20.36 18.09
C VAL A 444 0.17 -20.49 19.61
N MET A 445 -0.95 -20.41 20.32
CA MET A 445 -1.05 -20.67 21.76
C MET A 445 -1.00 -22.16 22.14
N ASP A 446 -0.85 -23.06 21.15
CA ASP A 446 -0.85 -24.51 21.34
C ASP A 446 -2.15 -25.08 21.95
N LEU A 447 -3.29 -24.46 21.64
CA LEU A 447 -4.60 -24.95 22.07
C LEU A 447 -5.09 -26.10 21.17
N PRO A 448 -5.83 -27.09 21.71
CA PRO A 448 -6.38 -28.17 20.90
C PRO A 448 -7.28 -27.65 19.77
N TYR A 449 -7.05 -28.12 18.54
CA TYR A 449 -7.82 -27.67 17.36
C TYR A 449 -9.34 -27.80 17.54
N ALA A 450 -9.81 -28.91 18.11
CA ALA A 450 -11.24 -29.15 18.32
C ALA A 450 -11.87 -28.14 19.29
N PHE A 451 -11.12 -27.71 20.31
CA PHE A 451 -11.56 -26.68 21.25
C PHE A 451 -11.70 -25.32 20.54
N VAL A 452 -10.65 -24.91 19.83
CA VAL A 452 -10.63 -23.62 19.10
C VAL A 452 -11.67 -23.59 17.97
N ASP A 453 -11.86 -24.69 17.24
CA ASP A 453 -12.84 -24.78 16.17
C ASP A 453 -14.28 -24.70 16.69
N THR A 454 -14.54 -25.22 17.89
CA THR A 454 -15.85 -25.08 18.55
C THR A 454 -16.16 -23.60 18.82
N ILE A 455 -15.19 -22.84 19.34
CA ILE A 455 -15.30 -21.40 19.59
C ILE A 455 -15.46 -20.65 18.26
N ALA A 456 -14.63 -20.94 17.25
CA ALA A 456 -14.68 -20.27 15.95
C ALA A 456 -16.03 -20.47 15.23
N LYS A 457 -16.67 -21.64 15.38
CA LYS A 457 -18.00 -21.94 14.81
C LYS A 457 -19.13 -21.15 15.48
N MET A 458 -18.93 -20.59 16.67
CA MET A 458 -19.92 -19.75 17.34
C MET A 458 -20.07 -18.36 16.71
N ILE A 459 -19.09 -17.93 15.90
CA ILE A 459 -19.19 -16.71 15.09
C ILE A 459 -20.22 -16.94 13.96
N PRO A 460 -21.27 -16.12 13.81
CA PRO A 460 -22.26 -16.26 12.74
C PRO A 460 -21.68 -16.17 11.31
N THR A 461 -22.32 -16.83 10.34
CA THR A 461 -21.95 -16.70 8.91
C THR A 461 -22.65 -15.48 8.30
N GLU A 462 -22.12 -14.30 8.59
CA GLU A 462 -22.62 -13.03 8.03
C GLU A 462 -21.49 -12.27 7.34
N LEU A 463 -21.83 -11.55 6.28
CA LEU A 463 -20.88 -10.68 5.59
C LEU A 463 -20.41 -9.57 6.56
N ASN A 464 -19.11 -9.35 6.68
CA ASN A 464 -18.51 -8.34 7.55
C ASN A 464 -18.88 -8.48 9.05
N ILE A 465 -19.05 -9.72 9.52
CA ILE A 465 -19.14 -10.04 10.95
C ILE A 465 -17.81 -9.72 11.64
N THR A 466 -17.89 -9.20 12.87
CA THR A 466 -16.73 -8.98 13.74
C THR A 466 -16.87 -9.80 15.03
N ILE A 467 -15.77 -10.07 15.73
CA ILE A 467 -15.80 -10.77 17.02
C ILE A 467 -16.71 -10.01 18.01
N ASP A 468 -16.62 -8.68 18.05
CA ASP A 468 -17.47 -7.85 18.93
C ASP A 468 -18.96 -7.93 18.59
N LYS A 469 -19.31 -8.01 17.31
CA LYS A 469 -20.71 -8.24 16.91
C LYS A 469 -21.15 -9.66 17.29
N ALA A 470 -20.30 -10.66 17.07
CA ALA A 470 -20.60 -12.04 17.41
C ALA A 470 -20.84 -12.24 18.92
N LEU A 471 -20.05 -11.59 19.79
CA LEU A 471 -20.26 -11.59 21.24
C LEU A 471 -21.61 -10.98 21.65
N LYS A 472 -22.14 -10.02 20.88
CA LYS A 472 -23.46 -9.43 21.14
C LYS A 472 -24.61 -10.31 20.64
N MET A 473 -24.38 -11.05 19.55
CA MET A 473 -25.41 -11.84 18.87
C MET A 473 -25.58 -13.24 19.45
N ASN A 474 -24.49 -13.85 19.95
CA ASN A 474 -24.50 -15.21 20.48
C ASN A 474 -24.29 -15.21 22.01
N PRO A 475 -25.36 -15.40 22.81
CA PRO A 475 -25.26 -15.41 24.27
C PRO A 475 -24.37 -16.52 24.83
N GLU A 476 -24.29 -17.69 24.16
CA GLU A 476 -23.42 -18.78 24.61
C GLU A 476 -21.95 -18.42 24.43
N PHE A 477 -21.61 -17.81 23.28
CA PHE A 477 -20.26 -17.31 23.02
C PHE A 477 -19.85 -16.25 24.05
N ARG A 478 -20.76 -15.32 24.37
CA ARG A 478 -20.54 -14.32 25.41
C ARG A 478 -20.34 -14.95 26.79
N LYS A 479 -21.17 -15.94 27.13
CA LYS A 479 -21.04 -16.65 28.41
C LYS A 479 -19.67 -17.31 28.53
N MET A 480 -19.20 -18.03 27.50
CA MET A 480 -17.86 -18.63 27.51
C MET A 480 -16.76 -17.58 27.68
N TYR A 481 -16.86 -16.46 26.96
CA TYR A 481 -15.93 -15.34 27.10
C TYR A 481 -15.88 -14.75 28.53
N GLU A 482 -17.02 -14.71 29.23
CA GLU A 482 -17.12 -14.16 30.59
C GLU A 482 -16.75 -15.18 31.68
N THR A 483 -16.87 -16.48 31.43
CA THR A 483 -16.66 -17.53 32.46
C THR A 483 -15.35 -18.31 32.35
N ASP A 484 -14.78 -18.42 31.15
CA ASP A 484 -13.55 -19.20 30.92
C ASP A 484 -12.39 -18.25 30.59
N GLU A 485 -11.38 -18.22 31.47
CA GLU A 485 -10.22 -17.33 31.32
C GLU A 485 -9.39 -17.65 30.07
N GLN A 486 -9.30 -18.91 29.66
CA GLN A 486 -8.57 -19.32 28.46
C GLN A 486 -9.29 -18.83 27.20
N VAL A 487 -10.63 -18.94 27.18
CA VAL A 487 -11.45 -18.38 26.09
C VAL A 487 -11.34 -16.85 26.07
N LYS A 488 -11.42 -16.20 27.23
CA LYS A 488 -11.29 -14.75 27.34
C LYS A 488 -9.98 -14.26 26.73
N TYR A 489 -8.85 -14.85 27.14
CA TYR A 489 -7.54 -14.49 26.63
C TYR A 489 -7.41 -14.74 25.12
N LEU A 490 -7.86 -15.90 24.62
CA LEU A 490 -7.88 -16.22 23.19
C LEU A 490 -8.65 -15.15 22.38
N ILE A 491 -9.83 -14.76 22.86
CA ILE A 491 -10.69 -13.79 22.20
C ILE A 491 -10.13 -12.36 22.30
N ASP A 492 -9.59 -11.94 23.44
CA ASP A 492 -8.99 -10.61 23.60
C ASP A 492 -7.80 -10.43 22.64
N MET A 493 -6.92 -11.43 22.53
CA MET A 493 -5.82 -11.42 21.56
C MET A 493 -6.33 -11.42 20.11
N SER A 494 -7.34 -12.24 19.82
CA SER A 494 -7.96 -12.32 18.49
C SER A 494 -8.61 -11.00 18.06
N LYS A 495 -9.21 -10.25 18.99
CA LYS A 495 -9.82 -8.94 18.70
C LYS A 495 -8.79 -7.89 18.28
N ARG A 496 -7.60 -7.91 18.90
CA ARG A 496 -6.52 -6.98 18.52
C ARG A 496 -6.00 -7.29 17.12
N LEU A 497 -5.90 -8.56 16.75
CA LEU A 497 -5.44 -9.01 15.43
C LEU A 497 -6.52 -9.03 14.33
N GLU A 498 -7.80 -8.94 14.69
CA GLU A 498 -8.91 -8.91 13.74
C GLU A 498 -8.77 -7.75 12.75
N GLY A 499 -8.91 -8.06 11.46
CA GLY A 499 -8.92 -7.10 10.37
C GLY A 499 -7.54 -6.71 9.85
N LEU A 500 -6.44 -7.13 10.47
CA LEU A 500 -5.09 -6.90 9.95
C LEU A 500 -4.92 -7.56 8.57
N PRO A 501 -4.26 -6.91 7.60
CA PRO A 501 -3.92 -7.54 6.33
C PRO A 501 -2.82 -8.59 6.57
N ARG A 502 -2.96 -9.73 5.92
CA ARG A 502 -2.11 -10.91 6.15
C ARG A 502 -1.15 -11.16 5.00
N HIS A 503 -1.63 -11.02 3.77
CA HIS A 503 -0.88 -11.28 2.55
C HIS A 503 -1.46 -10.47 1.40
N THR A 504 -0.64 -10.23 0.38
CA THR A 504 -1.08 -9.66 -0.89
C THR A 504 -1.57 -10.75 -1.84
N SER A 505 -2.44 -10.37 -2.76
CA SER A 505 -2.93 -11.19 -3.87
C SER A 505 -3.28 -10.27 -5.04
N MET A 506 -3.35 -10.82 -6.25
CA MET A 506 -3.79 -10.03 -7.41
C MET A 506 -5.32 -9.96 -7.47
N HIS A 507 -5.86 -8.77 -7.74
CA HIS A 507 -7.29 -8.60 -7.95
C HIS A 507 -7.75 -9.49 -9.11
N ALA A 508 -8.81 -10.25 -8.87
CA ALA A 508 -9.30 -11.20 -9.85
C ALA A 508 -9.77 -10.53 -11.15
N ALA A 509 -10.10 -9.24 -11.20
CA ALA A 509 -10.57 -8.59 -12.43
C ALA A 509 -9.95 -7.19 -12.68
N GLY A 510 -9.08 -6.73 -11.79
CA GLY A 510 -8.71 -5.32 -11.72
C GLY A 510 -7.46 -5.09 -12.53
N VAL A 511 -7.58 -4.33 -13.62
CA VAL A 511 -6.46 -3.94 -14.48
C VAL A 511 -6.47 -2.42 -14.59
N VAL A 512 -5.31 -1.81 -14.36
CA VAL A 512 -5.07 -0.37 -14.52
C VAL A 512 -4.31 -0.16 -15.82
N ILE A 513 -4.78 0.78 -16.63
CA ILE A 513 -4.10 1.22 -17.85
C ILE A 513 -3.81 2.72 -17.67
N SER A 514 -2.55 3.12 -17.84
CA SER A 514 -2.11 4.50 -17.67
C SER A 514 -1.48 5.08 -18.93
N GLN A 515 -1.36 6.40 -18.99
CA GLN A 515 -0.74 7.09 -20.12
C GLN A 515 0.80 7.00 -20.10
N LYS A 516 1.39 7.10 -18.91
CA LYS A 516 2.81 6.89 -18.63
C LYS A 516 3.02 5.58 -17.89
N SER A 517 4.27 5.23 -17.57
CA SER A 517 4.58 4.12 -16.66
C SER A 517 3.78 4.26 -15.36
N VAL A 518 3.23 3.16 -14.86
CA VAL A 518 2.32 3.16 -13.71
C VAL A 518 3.01 3.64 -12.42
N ASP A 519 4.31 3.38 -12.30
CA ASP A 519 5.16 3.83 -11.19
C ASP A 519 5.36 5.37 -11.12
N GLU A 520 4.81 6.14 -12.08
CA GLU A 520 4.66 7.60 -12.01
C GLU A 520 3.42 8.03 -11.20
N TYR A 521 2.49 7.11 -10.97
CA TYR A 521 1.20 7.40 -10.35
C TYR A 521 0.99 6.62 -9.05
N VAL A 522 1.42 5.35 -9.03
CA VAL A 522 1.26 4.45 -7.87
C VAL A 522 2.46 3.50 -7.75
N PRO A 523 2.87 3.14 -6.52
CA PRO A 523 3.95 2.19 -6.31
C PRO A 523 3.56 0.79 -6.78
N LEU A 524 4.52 0.05 -7.33
CA LEU A 524 4.34 -1.31 -7.82
C LEU A 524 4.75 -2.35 -6.79
N SER A 525 4.10 -3.51 -6.88
CA SER A 525 4.48 -4.71 -6.13
C SER A 525 4.45 -5.91 -7.05
N ARG A 526 5.18 -6.96 -6.67
CA ARG A 526 5.22 -8.22 -7.40
C ARG A 526 4.22 -9.20 -6.78
N ALA A 527 3.43 -9.84 -7.63
CA ALA A 527 2.54 -10.91 -7.18
C ALA A 527 3.33 -12.07 -6.57
N SER A 528 2.84 -12.58 -5.44
CA SER A 528 3.39 -13.72 -4.70
C SER A 528 3.19 -15.03 -5.42
#